data_AF-A0A182MR19-F1
#
_entry.id   AF-A0A182MR19-F1
#
_cell.length_a   1.000
_cell.length_b   1.000
_cell.length_c   1.000
_cell.angle_alpha   90.00
_cell.angle_beta   90.00
_cell.angle_gamma   90.00
#
_symmetry.space_group_name_H-M   'P 1'
#
loop_
_entity.id
_entity.type
_entity.pdbx_description
1 polymer ?
#
loop_
_entity_poly.entity_id
_entity_poly.type
_entity_poly.pdbx_seq_one_letter_code
_entity_poly.pdbx_strand_id
1 'polypeptide(L)'
;MMRLLALALCVQSLLQVDTIVHRILPMALAKPDFGISLPITSSGKVSLAALGARTVLEAIDDNTPFTVEANYKGLQDLANIVVSVASMTVNLGSELVPLVTSLVSDVSGDVTTVFATVFTKIGDIKTAIGTQLPTAIAGMKALFKTHFDSEGLDYIPNQLTDGFNRIVLGLDDLNAKLQTLKKGIDDAATAAGSVADLTDPLVKKFVKPAYVYNVVFAINQLKAYLPVVKYTIDSTLENINLADDYLLLVSQALQQSAGTTTQSISSVKTVTDAISQDVKTGLNGYASDFSNMQTEIGSFPRLSTAADIARINSALGSYSAAFGTLTTTRYPAMDTHLQNLIDAMTNALAASSTPGQITSDLLDSLILTVIENGKYAQFCFNKYYGLVFGFLTSLGDSAGLCFDKEIPRLQTLQDTLVTAREQLLADFEYIASELAVCDSLTMQAKLDECVLALSGFYTSLSTQFGLKLQFIFDLIENETAASTNRFLICIELVKMNLVEITEANLMNDIRECALDGPTADD
;
A
#
# COMPACT_ATOMS: atom_id res chain seq x y z
N MET A 1 -11.42 31.78 5.51
CA MET A 1 -12.42 32.59 4.77
C MET A 1 -12.88 31.97 3.43
N MET A 2 -12.18 30.99 2.85
CA MET A 2 -12.57 30.35 1.58
C MET A 2 -13.63 29.22 1.71
N ARG A 3 -13.87 28.67 2.91
CA ARG A 3 -14.85 27.58 3.13
C ARG A 3 -16.31 28.03 3.29
N LEU A 4 -16.57 29.32 3.50
CA LEU A 4 -17.93 29.87 3.57
C LEU A 4 -18.50 30.29 2.19
N LEU A 5 -17.64 30.47 1.18
CA LEU A 5 -18.10 30.73 -0.20
C LEU A 5 -18.51 29.46 -0.95
N ALA A 6 -17.91 28.30 -0.65
CA ALA A 6 -18.28 27.04 -1.30
C ALA A 6 -19.67 26.52 -0.86
N LEU A 7 -20.03 26.70 0.41
CA LEU A 7 -21.37 26.35 0.90
C LEU A 7 -22.45 27.32 0.38
N ALA A 8 -22.11 28.61 0.20
CA ALA A 8 -23.03 29.59 -0.38
C ALA A 8 -23.24 29.37 -1.89
N LEU A 9 -22.21 28.93 -2.62
CA LEU A 9 -22.30 28.62 -4.06
C LEU A 9 -23.02 27.30 -4.37
N CYS A 10 -22.94 26.27 -3.50
CA CYS A 10 -23.73 25.04 -3.65
C CYS A 10 -25.22 25.24 -3.31
N VAL A 11 -25.54 26.11 -2.36
CA VAL A 11 -26.95 26.46 -2.05
C VAL A 11 -27.51 27.43 -3.10
N GLN A 12 -26.69 28.30 -3.70
CA GLN A 12 -27.09 29.17 -4.80
C GLN A 12 -27.21 28.46 -6.15
N SER A 13 -26.42 27.42 -6.44
CA SER A 13 -26.59 26.61 -7.65
C SER A 13 -27.85 25.75 -7.61
N LEU A 14 -28.27 25.28 -6.42
CA LEU A 14 -29.57 24.63 -6.21
C LEU A 14 -30.77 25.60 -6.30
N LEU A 15 -30.56 26.90 -6.05
CA LEU A 15 -31.60 27.93 -6.15
C LEU A 15 -31.66 28.63 -7.53
N GLN A 16 -30.58 28.61 -8.32
CA GLN A 16 -30.52 29.33 -9.62
C GLN A 16 -30.94 28.49 -10.83
N VAL A 17 -30.96 27.15 -10.73
CA VAL A 17 -31.50 26.29 -11.79
C VAL A 17 -33.04 26.41 -11.89
N ASP A 18 -33.72 26.89 -10.84
CA ASP A 18 -35.17 27.12 -10.84
C ASP A 18 -35.62 28.35 -11.66
N THR A 19 -34.70 29.25 -12.04
CA THR A 19 -35.08 30.58 -12.58
C THR A 19 -35.16 30.73 -14.10
N ILE A 20 -34.74 29.75 -14.92
CA ILE A 20 -34.64 29.96 -16.39
C ILE A 20 -35.67 29.17 -17.22
N VAL A 21 -36.39 28.19 -16.65
CA VAL A 21 -37.44 27.44 -17.39
C VAL A 21 -38.86 27.72 -16.88
N HIS A 22 -39.05 28.73 -16.01
CA HIS A 22 -40.37 29.03 -15.41
C HIS A 22 -41.19 30.12 -16.14
N ARG A 23 -40.89 30.43 -17.41
CA ARG A 23 -41.71 31.37 -18.20
C ARG A 23 -42.76 30.63 -19.03
N ILE A 24 -44.01 30.80 -18.59
CA ILE A 24 -45.30 30.66 -19.28
C ILE A 24 -45.83 29.22 -19.38
N LEU A 25 -46.48 28.76 -18.31
CA LEU A 25 -47.64 27.87 -18.41
C LEU A 25 -48.74 28.37 -17.44
N PRO A 26 -49.96 28.64 -17.91
CA PRO A 26 -51.03 29.12 -17.03
C PRO A 26 -51.38 28.06 -15.99
N MET A 27 -51.52 28.47 -14.73
CA MET A 27 -51.92 27.68 -13.55
C MET A 27 -53.39 27.18 -13.60
N ALA A 28 -53.87 26.76 -14.77
CA ALA A 28 -55.20 26.19 -14.94
C ALA A 28 -55.17 25.13 -16.05
N LEU A 29 -54.62 23.96 -15.78
CA LEU A 29 -55.05 22.74 -16.46
C LEU A 29 -55.44 21.72 -15.40
N ALA A 30 -56.66 21.90 -14.94
CA ALA A 30 -57.51 20.79 -14.55
C ALA A 30 -57.62 19.91 -15.82
N LYS A 31 -56.80 18.86 -15.93
CA LYS A 31 -56.86 17.84 -16.99
C LYS A 31 -57.59 16.62 -16.44
N PRO A 32 -58.11 15.70 -17.27
CA PRO A 32 -58.59 14.42 -16.78
C PRO A 32 -57.50 13.72 -15.94
N ASP A 33 -57.86 13.26 -14.74
CA ASP A 33 -56.92 12.93 -13.67
C ASP A 33 -57.21 11.57 -13.04
N PHE A 34 -56.17 10.77 -12.74
CA PHE A 34 -56.29 9.56 -11.92
C PHE A 34 -57.28 8.49 -12.44
N GLY A 35 -57.42 8.37 -13.77
CA GLY A 35 -58.29 7.39 -14.42
C GLY A 35 -59.71 7.87 -14.70
N ILE A 36 -60.03 9.16 -14.48
CA ILE A 36 -61.33 9.74 -14.83
C ILE A 36 -61.18 10.87 -15.86
N SER A 37 -62.21 11.08 -16.69
CA SER A 37 -62.22 12.11 -17.73
C SER A 37 -62.49 13.54 -17.21
N LEU A 38 -62.82 13.66 -15.91
CA LEU A 38 -63.07 14.92 -15.25
C LEU A 38 -61.84 15.42 -14.51
N PRO A 39 -61.68 16.75 -14.42
CA PRO A 39 -60.52 17.30 -13.76
C PRO A 39 -60.61 17.32 -12.23
N ILE A 40 -59.49 16.97 -11.59
CA ILE A 40 -59.24 17.05 -10.16
C ILE A 40 -58.32 18.26 -9.89
N THR A 41 -58.77 19.16 -9.03
CA THR A 41 -58.03 20.38 -8.74
C THR A 41 -56.64 20.07 -8.15
N SER A 42 -55.59 20.68 -8.72
CA SER A 42 -54.18 20.56 -8.30
C SER A 42 -53.50 19.20 -8.56
N SER A 43 -54.09 18.32 -9.34
CA SER A 43 -53.50 17.02 -9.72
C SER A 43 -52.08 17.13 -10.30
N GLY A 44 -51.81 18.12 -11.14
CA GLY A 44 -50.49 18.36 -11.74
C GLY A 44 -49.37 18.62 -10.73
N LYS A 45 -49.70 19.00 -9.48
CA LYS A 45 -48.71 19.12 -8.40
C LYS A 45 -48.12 17.77 -7.99
N VAL A 46 -48.86 16.67 -8.17
CA VAL A 46 -48.36 15.31 -7.93
C VAL A 46 -47.26 14.97 -8.93
N SER A 47 -47.48 15.23 -10.23
CA SER A 47 -46.45 15.02 -11.25
C SER A 47 -45.22 15.89 -11.03
N LEU A 48 -45.40 17.16 -10.67
CA LEU A 48 -44.28 18.05 -10.34
C LEU A 48 -43.47 17.54 -9.14
N ALA A 49 -44.13 17.05 -8.08
CA ALA A 49 -43.44 16.47 -6.94
C ALA A 49 -42.67 15.19 -7.32
N ALA A 50 -43.28 14.31 -8.13
CA ALA A 50 -42.63 13.08 -8.60
C ALA A 50 -41.39 13.38 -9.47
N LEU A 51 -41.51 14.32 -10.41
CA LEU A 51 -40.38 14.78 -11.22
C LEU A 51 -39.29 15.46 -10.36
N GLY A 52 -39.68 16.23 -9.35
CA GLY A 52 -38.72 16.82 -8.41
C GLY A 52 -38.02 15.79 -7.51
N ALA A 53 -38.62 14.63 -7.27
CA ALA A 53 -37.99 13.50 -6.57
C ALA A 53 -37.01 12.75 -7.49
N ARG A 54 -37.32 12.65 -8.79
CA ARG A 54 -36.46 12.02 -9.80
C ARG A 54 -35.05 12.59 -9.81
N THR A 55 -34.90 13.91 -9.77
CA THR A 55 -33.58 14.55 -9.76
C THR A 55 -32.72 14.12 -8.57
N VAL A 56 -33.33 13.90 -7.40
CA VAL A 56 -32.60 13.44 -6.21
C VAL A 56 -32.28 11.95 -6.29
N LEU A 57 -33.16 11.15 -6.89
CA LEU A 57 -32.92 9.73 -7.15
C LEU A 57 -31.75 9.54 -8.11
N GLU A 58 -31.75 10.23 -9.25
CA GLU A 58 -30.69 10.16 -10.25
C GLU A 58 -29.34 10.59 -9.66
N ALA A 59 -29.31 11.56 -8.75
CA ALA A 59 -28.05 11.98 -8.11
C ALA A 59 -27.41 10.91 -7.18
N ILE A 60 -28.09 9.80 -6.86
CA ILE A 60 -27.56 8.77 -5.94
C ILE A 60 -26.38 8.03 -6.58
N ASP A 61 -26.33 7.90 -7.91
CA ASP A 61 -25.26 7.18 -8.61
C ASP A 61 -24.18 8.08 -9.25
N ASP A 62 -24.21 9.39 -9.00
CA ASP A 62 -23.28 10.38 -9.58
C ASP A 62 -21.79 9.99 -9.44
N ASN A 63 -21.43 9.29 -8.35
CA ASN A 63 -20.05 8.90 -8.02
C ASN A 63 -19.73 7.42 -8.28
N THR A 64 -20.58 6.70 -9.03
CA THR A 64 -20.48 5.24 -9.20
C THR A 64 -19.62 4.71 -10.35
N PRO A 65 -19.13 5.50 -11.32
CA PRO A 65 -17.95 5.09 -12.07
C PRO A 65 -16.74 5.10 -11.13
N PHE A 66 -16.51 3.99 -10.43
CA PHE A 66 -15.44 3.87 -9.44
C PHE A 66 -14.49 2.73 -9.80
N THR A 67 -13.19 2.99 -9.75
CA THR A 67 -12.14 1.99 -9.99
C THR A 67 -11.00 2.26 -9.03
N VAL A 68 -10.57 1.23 -8.32
CA VAL A 68 -9.43 1.24 -7.39
C VAL A 68 -8.14 1.11 -8.19
N GLU A 69 -7.21 2.04 -7.98
CA GLU A 69 -5.94 2.13 -8.70
C GLU A 69 -4.85 1.22 -8.09
N ALA A 70 -4.81 1.05 -6.76
CA ALA A 70 -3.83 0.19 -6.10
C ALA A 70 -4.00 -1.30 -6.42
N ASN A 71 -5.06 -1.68 -7.14
CA ASN A 71 -5.46 -3.06 -7.44
C ASN A 71 -5.67 -3.93 -6.19
N TYR A 72 -5.96 -3.31 -5.04
CA TYR A 72 -6.27 -4.04 -3.83
C TYR A 72 -7.70 -4.61 -3.94
N LYS A 73 -7.78 -5.95 -4.08
CA LYS A 73 -9.02 -6.66 -4.39
C LYS A 73 -10.15 -6.36 -3.38
N GLY A 74 -9.85 -6.29 -2.09
CA GLY A 74 -10.85 -6.04 -1.06
C GLY A 74 -11.54 -4.66 -1.21
N LEU A 75 -10.79 -3.63 -1.61
CA LEU A 75 -11.31 -2.28 -1.85
C LEU A 75 -12.20 -2.26 -3.09
N GLN A 76 -11.78 -2.91 -4.18
CA GLN A 76 -12.57 -2.97 -5.41
C GLN A 76 -13.86 -3.77 -5.20
N ASP A 77 -13.79 -4.89 -4.48
CA ASP A 77 -14.97 -5.69 -4.17
C ASP A 77 -15.96 -4.91 -3.29
N LEU A 78 -15.47 -4.15 -2.30
CA LEU A 78 -16.32 -3.28 -1.48
C LEU A 78 -16.98 -2.18 -2.32
N ALA A 79 -16.20 -1.49 -3.18
CA ALA A 79 -16.72 -0.48 -4.09
C ALA A 79 -17.81 -1.04 -5.01
N ASN A 80 -17.61 -2.23 -5.57
CA ASN A 80 -18.59 -2.89 -6.44
C ASN A 80 -19.93 -3.16 -5.73
N ILE A 81 -19.89 -3.54 -4.44
CA ILE A 81 -21.11 -3.72 -3.65
C ILE A 81 -21.81 -2.38 -3.42
N VAL A 82 -21.08 -1.32 -3.05
CA VAL A 82 -21.63 0.01 -2.81
C VAL A 82 -22.25 0.60 -4.09
N VAL A 83 -21.56 0.45 -5.24
CA VAL A 83 -22.08 0.81 -6.56
C VAL A 83 -23.36 0.04 -6.88
N SER A 84 -23.41 -1.25 -6.57
CA SER A 84 -24.63 -2.06 -6.79
C SER A 84 -25.82 -1.56 -5.95
N VAL A 85 -25.57 -1.11 -4.72
CA VAL A 85 -26.60 -0.49 -3.86
C VAL A 85 -27.08 0.84 -4.45
N ALA A 86 -26.17 1.66 -4.98
CA ALA A 86 -26.51 2.89 -5.66
C ALA A 86 -27.40 2.63 -6.90
N SER A 87 -26.96 1.75 -7.79
CA SER A 87 -27.71 1.38 -9.00
C SER A 87 -29.08 0.78 -8.68
N MET A 88 -29.18 -0.05 -7.63
CA MET A 88 -30.46 -0.54 -7.13
C MET A 88 -31.38 0.64 -6.79
N THR A 89 -30.90 1.60 -6.00
CA THR A 89 -31.70 2.74 -5.54
C THR A 89 -32.21 3.59 -6.71
N VAL A 90 -31.34 3.88 -7.69
CA VAL A 90 -31.70 4.62 -8.91
C VAL A 90 -32.75 3.88 -9.73
N ASN A 91 -32.57 2.57 -9.95
CA ASN A 91 -33.52 1.75 -10.70
C ASN A 91 -34.90 1.68 -10.05
N LEU A 92 -34.96 1.55 -8.72
CA LEU A 92 -36.24 1.55 -8.00
C LEU A 92 -36.99 2.89 -8.17
N GLY A 93 -36.26 4.00 -8.14
CA GLY A 93 -36.83 5.34 -8.32
C GLY A 93 -37.24 5.67 -9.76
N SER A 94 -36.43 5.26 -10.73
CA SER A 94 -36.65 5.55 -12.15
C SER A 94 -37.87 4.84 -12.73
N GLU A 95 -38.32 3.74 -12.11
CA GLU A 95 -39.53 3.02 -12.49
C GLU A 95 -40.80 3.58 -11.83
N LEU A 96 -40.72 4.07 -10.58
CA LEU A 96 -41.90 4.58 -9.86
C LEU A 96 -42.34 5.96 -10.35
N VAL A 97 -41.38 6.86 -10.65
CA VAL A 97 -41.69 8.23 -11.08
C VAL A 97 -42.58 8.24 -12.36
N PRO A 98 -42.25 7.52 -13.45
CA PRO A 98 -43.08 7.47 -14.64
C PRO A 98 -44.50 6.95 -14.38
N LEU A 99 -44.66 5.98 -13.49
CA LEU A 99 -45.97 5.43 -13.13
C LEU A 99 -46.82 6.44 -12.36
N VAL A 100 -46.23 7.17 -11.41
CA VAL A 100 -46.92 8.25 -10.69
C VAL A 100 -47.30 9.39 -11.64
N THR A 101 -46.41 9.78 -12.56
CA THR A 101 -46.75 10.82 -13.56
C THR A 101 -47.81 10.35 -14.55
N SER A 102 -47.78 9.08 -14.96
CA SER A 102 -48.77 8.48 -15.86
C SER A 102 -50.14 8.39 -15.20
N LEU A 103 -50.18 8.01 -13.91
CA LEU A 103 -51.39 7.97 -13.09
C LEU A 103 -52.10 9.32 -13.08
N VAL A 104 -51.36 10.42 -12.96
CA VAL A 104 -51.94 11.78 -12.97
C VAL A 104 -52.54 12.12 -14.33
N SER A 105 -51.94 11.67 -15.44
CA SER A 105 -52.42 11.97 -16.79
C SER A 105 -53.43 10.97 -17.36
N ASP A 106 -53.78 9.92 -16.61
CA ASP A 106 -54.63 8.84 -17.13
C ASP A 106 -56.11 9.22 -17.19
N VAL A 107 -56.74 8.87 -18.30
CA VAL A 107 -58.13 9.24 -18.66
C VAL A 107 -58.98 8.04 -19.07
N SER A 108 -58.47 6.83 -18.83
CA SER A 108 -58.99 5.58 -19.41
C SER A 108 -60.41 5.23 -18.97
N GLY A 109 -60.88 5.80 -17.85
CA GLY A 109 -62.10 5.36 -17.16
C GLY A 109 -61.85 4.17 -16.23
N ASP A 110 -60.63 3.64 -16.16
CA ASP A 110 -60.27 2.48 -15.34
C ASP A 110 -59.42 2.87 -14.13
N VAL A 111 -60.08 3.50 -13.15
CA VAL A 111 -59.49 3.90 -11.87
C VAL A 111 -58.87 2.70 -11.12
N THR A 112 -59.40 1.50 -11.29
CA THR A 112 -58.91 0.33 -10.56
C THR A 112 -57.55 -0.11 -11.07
N THR A 113 -57.42 -0.29 -12.40
CA THR A 113 -56.18 -0.77 -13.01
C THR A 113 -55.03 0.23 -12.86
N VAL A 114 -55.30 1.54 -13.04
CA VAL A 114 -54.24 2.56 -13.02
C VAL A 114 -53.64 2.74 -11.62
N PHE A 115 -54.45 2.72 -10.55
CA PHE A 115 -53.93 2.73 -9.18
C PHE A 115 -53.28 1.40 -8.80
N ALA A 116 -53.86 0.27 -9.21
CA ALA A 116 -53.28 -1.05 -8.95
C ALA A 116 -51.85 -1.16 -9.49
N THR A 117 -51.58 -0.60 -10.67
CA THR A 117 -50.24 -0.57 -11.27
C THR A 117 -49.21 0.12 -10.36
N VAL A 118 -49.57 1.28 -9.78
CA VAL A 118 -48.69 2.01 -8.85
C VAL A 118 -48.53 1.25 -7.52
N PHE A 119 -49.62 0.70 -6.97
CA PHE A 119 -49.56 -0.10 -5.73
C PHE A 119 -48.66 -1.34 -5.88
N THR A 120 -48.80 -2.06 -7.00
CA THR A 120 -47.94 -3.20 -7.32
C THR A 120 -46.48 -2.76 -7.37
N LYS A 121 -46.15 -1.67 -8.08
CA LYS A 121 -44.75 -1.20 -8.15
C LYS A 121 -44.21 -0.80 -6.77
N ILE A 122 -45.00 -0.14 -5.92
CA ILE A 122 -44.58 0.16 -4.54
C ILE A 122 -44.28 -1.14 -3.77
N GLY A 123 -45.12 -2.16 -3.91
CA GLY A 123 -44.91 -3.49 -3.33
C GLY A 123 -43.65 -4.19 -3.84
N ASP A 124 -43.41 -4.12 -5.16
CA ASP A 124 -42.22 -4.68 -5.81
C ASP A 124 -40.95 -3.98 -5.30
N ILE A 125 -40.96 -2.65 -5.18
CA ILE A 125 -39.83 -1.88 -4.68
C ILE A 125 -39.51 -2.27 -3.23
N LYS A 126 -40.53 -2.35 -2.37
CA LYS A 126 -40.35 -2.79 -0.99
C LYS A 126 -39.77 -4.21 -0.91
N THR A 127 -40.22 -5.10 -1.78
CA THR A 127 -39.72 -6.49 -1.86
C THR A 127 -38.26 -6.52 -2.33
N ALA A 128 -37.92 -5.72 -3.33
CA ALA A 128 -36.54 -5.58 -3.81
C ALA A 128 -35.61 -5.06 -2.71
N ILE A 129 -36.02 -4.02 -1.97
CA ILE A 129 -35.27 -3.52 -0.80
C ILE A 129 -35.11 -4.64 0.24
N GLY A 130 -36.20 -5.34 0.59
CA GLY A 130 -36.18 -6.41 1.59
C GLY A 130 -35.38 -7.66 1.22
N THR A 131 -34.92 -7.79 -0.02
CA THR A 131 -34.16 -8.96 -0.51
C THR A 131 -32.74 -8.61 -0.93
N GLN A 132 -32.59 -7.54 -1.72
CA GLN A 132 -31.30 -7.17 -2.30
C GLN A 132 -30.41 -6.42 -1.29
N LEU A 133 -30.96 -5.55 -0.43
CA LEU A 133 -30.16 -4.86 0.58
C LEU A 133 -29.54 -5.83 1.59
N PRO A 134 -30.26 -6.81 2.17
CA PRO A 134 -29.64 -7.83 3.02
C PRO A 134 -28.53 -8.61 2.32
N THR A 135 -28.67 -8.88 1.02
CA THR A 135 -27.64 -9.56 0.22
C THR A 135 -26.38 -8.70 0.10
N ALA A 136 -26.52 -7.41 -0.20
CA ALA A 136 -25.41 -6.47 -0.24
C ALA A 136 -24.71 -6.36 1.13
N ILE A 137 -25.48 -6.23 2.21
CA ILE A 137 -24.96 -6.18 3.58
C ILE A 137 -24.18 -7.45 3.93
N ALA A 138 -24.71 -8.63 3.60
CA ALA A 138 -24.01 -9.89 3.83
C ALA A 138 -22.69 -9.96 3.05
N GLY A 139 -22.67 -9.45 1.82
CA GLY A 139 -21.44 -9.31 1.02
C GLY A 139 -20.41 -8.40 1.69
N MET A 140 -20.81 -7.22 2.18
CA MET A 140 -19.91 -6.31 2.89
C MET A 140 -19.30 -6.96 4.13
N LYS A 141 -20.12 -7.60 4.98
CA LYS A 141 -19.65 -8.30 6.17
C LYS A 141 -18.68 -9.43 5.84
N ALA A 142 -18.96 -10.19 4.77
CA ALA A 142 -18.06 -11.25 4.32
C ALA A 142 -16.72 -10.70 3.84
N LEU A 143 -16.70 -9.55 3.14
CA LEU A 143 -15.47 -8.88 2.73
C LEU A 143 -14.65 -8.42 3.93
N PHE A 144 -15.27 -7.73 4.89
CA PHE A 144 -14.56 -7.28 6.10
C PHE A 144 -13.96 -8.42 6.90
N LYS A 145 -14.68 -9.54 7.02
CA LYS A 145 -14.14 -10.75 7.65
C LYS A 145 -13.00 -11.38 6.85
N THR A 146 -13.15 -11.49 5.52
CA THR A 146 -12.18 -12.21 4.67
C THR A 146 -10.87 -11.44 4.47
N HIS A 147 -10.94 -10.11 4.38
CA HIS A 147 -9.81 -9.29 4.00
C HIS A 147 -9.17 -8.52 5.16
N PHE A 148 -9.87 -8.35 6.29
CA PHE A 148 -9.41 -7.49 7.38
C PHE A 148 -9.61 -8.09 8.78
N ASP A 149 -10.03 -9.37 8.87
CA ASP A 149 -10.28 -10.11 10.11
C ASP A 149 -11.17 -9.36 11.13
N SER A 150 -12.10 -8.54 10.61
CA SER A 150 -12.98 -7.67 11.39
C SER A 150 -14.24 -8.42 11.84
N GLU A 151 -14.58 -8.35 13.14
CA GLU A 151 -15.82 -8.87 13.71
C GLU A 151 -16.60 -7.76 14.45
N GLY A 152 -17.89 -7.62 14.13
CA GLY A 152 -18.81 -6.71 14.85
C GLY A 152 -18.87 -5.26 14.33
N LEU A 153 -18.16 -4.94 13.24
CA LEU A 153 -18.12 -3.60 12.67
C LEU A 153 -19.18 -3.44 11.57
N ASP A 154 -20.32 -2.87 11.97
CA ASP A 154 -21.55 -2.79 11.16
C ASP A 154 -21.94 -1.35 10.78
N TYR A 155 -21.00 -0.40 10.71
CA TYR A 155 -21.32 1.01 10.44
C TYR A 155 -22.03 1.22 9.09
N ILE A 156 -21.43 0.82 7.97
CA ILE A 156 -22.08 0.89 6.64
C ILE A 156 -23.38 0.08 6.60
N PRO A 157 -23.41 -1.21 7.04
CA PRO A 157 -24.65 -1.97 7.16
C PRO A 157 -25.77 -1.25 7.91
N ASN A 158 -25.47 -0.63 9.05
CA ASN A 158 -26.44 0.07 9.88
C ASN A 158 -26.92 1.37 9.23
N GLN A 159 -26.03 2.15 8.62
CA GLN A 159 -26.38 3.38 7.91
C GLN A 159 -27.29 3.10 6.71
N LEU A 160 -26.96 2.08 5.91
CA LEU A 160 -27.81 1.65 4.80
C LEU A 160 -29.16 1.13 5.30
N THR A 161 -29.17 0.31 6.35
CA THR A 161 -30.42 -0.21 6.93
C THR A 161 -31.33 0.92 7.42
N ASP A 162 -30.81 1.91 8.15
CA ASP A 162 -31.59 3.08 8.58
C ASP A 162 -32.13 3.86 7.37
N GLY A 163 -31.28 4.14 6.38
CA GLY A 163 -31.66 4.88 5.19
C GLY A 163 -32.78 4.22 4.37
N PHE A 164 -32.64 2.93 4.10
CA PHE A 164 -33.65 2.18 3.36
C PHE A 164 -34.93 1.93 4.17
N ASN A 165 -34.85 1.78 5.51
CA ASN A 165 -36.04 1.70 6.35
C ASN A 165 -36.89 2.98 6.24
N ARG A 166 -36.26 4.15 6.17
CA ARG A 166 -36.97 5.42 5.93
C ARG A 166 -37.62 5.47 4.55
N ILE A 167 -36.95 4.97 3.51
CA ILE A 167 -37.54 4.84 2.18
C ILE A 167 -38.79 3.94 2.22
N VAL A 168 -38.72 2.78 2.88
CA VAL A 168 -39.87 1.87 3.05
C VAL A 168 -41.02 2.56 3.78
N LEU A 169 -40.75 3.30 4.85
CA LEU A 169 -41.77 4.09 5.56
C LEU A 169 -42.42 5.16 4.67
N GLY A 170 -41.61 5.84 3.84
CA GLY A 170 -42.11 6.84 2.88
C GLY A 170 -42.98 6.21 1.78
N LEU A 171 -42.61 5.02 1.31
CA LEU A 171 -43.40 4.24 0.34
C LEU A 171 -44.73 3.78 0.94
N ASP A 172 -44.75 3.38 2.22
CA ASP A 172 -45.98 3.01 2.93
C ASP A 172 -46.93 4.21 3.12
N ASP A 173 -46.40 5.38 3.49
CA ASP A 173 -47.21 6.59 3.59
C ASP A 173 -47.77 7.01 2.22
N LEU A 174 -46.94 6.98 1.17
CA LEU A 174 -47.38 7.26 -0.21
C LEU A 174 -48.51 6.31 -0.64
N ASN A 175 -48.34 5.01 -0.40
CA ASN A 175 -49.34 4.00 -0.71
C ASN A 175 -50.67 4.29 0.03
N ALA A 176 -50.60 4.59 1.34
CA ALA A 176 -51.79 4.92 2.12
C ALA A 176 -52.50 6.21 1.64
N LYS A 177 -51.73 7.24 1.25
CA LYS A 177 -52.30 8.49 0.70
C LYS A 177 -52.95 8.27 -0.67
N LEU A 178 -52.33 7.46 -1.54
CA LEU A 178 -52.89 7.08 -2.83
C LEU A 178 -54.16 6.22 -2.68
N GLN A 179 -54.20 5.29 -1.72
CA GLN A 179 -55.41 4.51 -1.41
C GLN A 179 -56.56 5.42 -0.95
N THR A 180 -56.27 6.42 -0.12
CA THR A 180 -57.27 7.40 0.32
C THR A 180 -57.81 8.23 -0.86
N LEU A 181 -56.93 8.65 -1.76
CA LEU A 181 -57.32 9.35 -2.99
C LEU A 181 -58.19 8.47 -3.89
N LYS A 182 -57.77 7.22 -4.16
CA LYS A 182 -58.54 6.24 -4.94
C LYS A 182 -59.92 6.03 -4.34
N LYS A 183 -60.01 5.83 -3.04
CA LYS A 183 -61.28 5.66 -2.34
C LYS A 183 -62.23 6.84 -2.55
N GLY A 184 -61.71 8.08 -2.52
CA GLY A 184 -62.51 9.27 -2.82
C GLY A 184 -63.08 9.26 -4.25
N ILE A 185 -62.33 8.74 -5.22
CA ILE A 185 -62.78 8.58 -6.61
C ILE A 185 -63.82 7.45 -6.72
N ASP A 186 -63.57 6.31 -6.07
CA ASP A 186 -64.50 5.17 -6.05
C ASP A 186 -65.85 5.54 -5.41
N ASP A 187 -65.82 6.29 -4.29
CA ASP A 187 -67.02 6.79 -3.61
C ASP A 187 -67.81 7.76 -4.52
N ALA A 188 -67.11 8.59 -5.31
CA ALA A 188 -67.72 9.47 -6.31
C ALA A 188 -68.39 8.68 -7.44
N ALA A 189 -67.70 7.67 -7.98
CA ALA A 189 -68.22 6.81 -9.05
C ALA A 189 -69.43 6.00 -8.56
N THR A 190 -69.39 5.51 -7.32
CA THR A 190 -70.52 4.81 -6.69
C THR A 190 -71.74 5.73 -6.56
N ALA A 191 -71.54 7.00 -6.17
CA ALA A 191 -72.63 7.98 -6.09
C ALA A 191 -73.19 8.39 -7.46
N ALA A 192 -72.39 8.31 -8.53
CA ALA A 192 -72.80 8.55 -9.91
C ALA A 192 -73.46 7.33 -10.58
N GLY A 193 -73.27 6.13 -10.04
CA GLY A 193 -73.68 4.85 -10.63
C GLY A 193 -72.60 4.19 -11.48
N SER A 194 -71.74 4.98 -12.14
CA SER A 194 -70.54 4.51 -12.82
C SER A 194 -69.49 5.63 -12.96
N VAL A 195 -68.26 5.28 -13.35
CA VAL A 195 -67.22 6.26 -13.70
C VAL A 195 -67.61 7.08 -14.94
N ALA A 196 -68.35 6.50 -15.88
CA ALA A 196 -68.79 7.18 -17.11
C ALA A 196 -69.85 8.26 -16.84
N ASP A 197 -70.61 8.13 -15.74
CA ASP A 197 -71.69 9.03 -15.36
C ASP A 197 -71.25 10.10 -14.33
N LEU A 198 -69.95 10.19 -14.04
CA LEU A 198 -69.41 11.16 -13.10
C LEU A 198 -69.69 12.60 -13.53
N THR A 199 -69.92 13.47 -12.54
CA THR A 199 -70.09 14.91 -12.74
C THR A 199 -69.15 15.71 -11.86
N ASP A 200 -68.79 16.90 -12.31
CA ASP A 200 -67.94 17.86 -11.60
C ASP A 200 -68.33 18.08 -10.13
N PRO A 201 -69.63 18.26 -9.78
CA PRO A 201 -70.06 18.40 -8.39
C PRO A 201 -69.83 17.14 -7.55
N LEU A 202 -69.98 15.95 -8.12
CA LEU A 202 -69.73 14.69 -7.42
C LEU A 202 -68.24 14.50 -7.14
N VAL A 203 -67.38 14.74 -8.14
CA VAL A 203 -65.92 14.69 -7.94
C VAL A 203 -65.49 15.68 -6.85
N LYS A 204 -65.97 16.94 -6.90
CA LYS A 204 -65.65 17.96 -5.88
C LYS A 204 -66.16 17.63 -4.48
N LYS A 205 -67.26 16.87 -4.38
CA LYS A 205 -67.84 16.44 -3.10
C LYS A 205 -67.01 15.36 -2.41
N PHE A 206 -66.50 14.38 -3.18
CA PHE A 206 -65.82 13.21 -2.63
C PHE A 206 -64.30 13.27 -2.71
N VAL A 207 -63.73 13.87 -3.76
CA VAL A 207 -62.28 14.08 -3.94
C VAL A 207 -61.89 15.44 -3.38
N LYS A 208 -61.59 15.46 -2.07
CA LYS A 208 -61.17 16.69 -1.38
C LYS A 208 -59.78 17.11 -1.86
N PRO A 209 -59.50 18.42 -2.04
CA PRO A 209 -58.15 18.89 -2.36
C PRO A 209 -57.06 18.40 -1.41
N ALA A 210 -57.40 18.20 -0.13
CA ALA A 210 -56.51 17.65 0.89
C ALA A 210 -55.93 16.27 0.50
N TYR A 211 -56.67 15.41 -0.22
CA TYR A 211 -56.17 14.11 -0.62
C TYR A 211 -55.01 14.23 -1.64
N VAL A 212 -55.13 15.16 -2.59
CA VAL A 212 -54.07 15.45 -3.57
C VAL A 212 -52.85 16.05 -2.86
N TYR A 213 -53.05 17.02 -1.97
CA TYR A 213 -51.95 17.61 -1.21
C TYR A 213 -51.24 16.61 -0.29
N ASN A 214 -51.97 15.65 0.29
CA ASN A 214 -51.37 14.58 1.08
C ASN A 214 -50.47 13.68 0.23
N VAL A 215 -50.85 13.36 -1.02
CA VAL A 215 -49.98 12.62 -1.95
C VAL A 215 -48.72 13.42 -2.30
N VAL A 216 -48.87 14.73 -2.62
CA VAL A 216 -47.72 15.62 -2.86
C VAL A 216 -46.77 15.64 -1.65
N PHE A 217 -47.32 15.75 -0.44
CA PHE A 217 -46.54 15.74 0.78
C PHE A 217 -45.80 14.41 0.97
N ALA A 218 -46.46 13.27 0.77
CA ALA A 218 -45.84 11.95 0.88
C ALA A 218 -44.69 11.77 -0.12
N ILE A 219 -44.83 12.24 -1.37
CA ILE A 219 -43.74 12.22 -2.37
C ILE A 219 -42.56 13.08 -1.91
N ASN A 220 -42.81 14.28 -1.38
CA ASN A 220 -41.76 15.17 -0.89
C ASN A 220 -41.07 14.61 0.37
N GLN A 221 -41.80 13.92 1.25
CA GLN A 221 -41.21 13.20 2.39
C GLN A 221 -40.32 12.05 1.92
N LEU A 222 -40.77 11.26 0.95
CA LEU A 222 -39.96 10.19 0.36
C LEU A 222 -38.67 10.76 -0.27
N LYS A 223 -38.78 11.86 -1.02
CA LYS A 223 -37.63 12.61 -1.54
C LYS A 223 -36.66 13.03 -0.43
N ALA A 224 -37.17 13.48 0.72
CA ALA A 224 -36.36 13.92 1.86
C ALA A 224 -35.62 12.76 2.58
N TYR A 225 -35.99 11.50 2.31
CA TYR A 225 -35.30 10.34 2.87
C TYR A 225 -34.11 9.86 2.02
N LEU A 226 -34.06 10.19 0.73
CA LEU A 226 -32.98 9.77 -0.17
C LEU A 226 -31.57 10.29 0.20
N PRO A 227 -31.39 11.53 0.71
CA PRO A 227 -30.05 12.07 0.98
C PRO A 227 -29.20 11.24 1.93
N VAL A 228 -29.79 10.49 2.87
CA VAL A 228 -29.01 9.65 3.81
C VAL A 228 -28.39 8.44 3.11
N VAL A 229 -29.09 7.86 2.13
CA VAL A 229 -28.57 6.75 1.30
C VAL A 229 -27.44 7.26 0.41
N LYS A 230 -27.66 8.40 -0.26
CA LYS A 230 -26.61 9.08 -1.04
C LYS A 230 -25.37 9.38 -0.19
N TYR A 231 -25.57 9.99 0.99
CA TYR A 231 -24.47 10.28 1.91
C TYR A 231 -23.66 9.02 2.28
N THR A 232 -24.35 7.92 2.59
CA THR A 232 -23.69 6.65 2.96
C THR A 232 -22.87 6.09 1.80
N ILE A 233 -23.41 6.11 0.58
CA ILE A 233 -22.70 5.68 -0.64
C ILE A 233 -21.49 6.57 -0.90
N ASP A 234 -21.69 7.89 -0.97
CA ASP A 234 -20.65 8.86 -1.31
C ASP A 234 -19.51 8.82 -0.29
N SER A 235 -19.82 8.87 1.01
CA SER A 235 -18.79 8.83 2.06
C SER A 235 -18.02 7.50 2.10
N THR A 236 -18.68 6.38 1.78
CA THR A 236 -17.99 5.09 1.70
C THR A 236 -17.04 5.05 0.51
N LEU A 237 -17.46 5.50 -0.68
CA LEU A 237 -16.60 5.56 -1.86
C LEU A 237 -15.43 6.55 -1.67
N GLU A 238 -15.67 7.69 -1.02
CA GLU A 238 -14.63 8.65 -0.66
C GLU A 238 -13.58 8.01 0.27
N ASN A 239 -14.02 7.27 1.29
CA ASN A 239 -13.11 6.57 2.20
C ASN A 239 -12.32 5.44 1.51
N ILE A 240 -12.93 4.74 0.54
CA ILE A 240 -12.21 3.78 -0.29
C ILE A 240 -11.13 4.49 -1.12
N ASN A 241 -11.42 5.66 -1.68
CA ASN A 241 -10.43 6.43 -2.43
C ASN A 241 -9.27 6.89 -1.53
N LEU A 242 -9.56 7.34 -0.30
CA LEU A 242 -8.52 7.71 0.67
C LEU A 242 -7.61 6.51 1.02
N ALA A 243 -8.19 5.33 1.21
CA ALA A 243 -7.44 4.10 1.44
C ALA A 243 -6.58 3.73 0.21
N ASP A 244 -7.15 3.83 -0.99
CA ASP A 244 -6.48 3.50 -2.25
C ASP A 244 -5.28 4.40 -2.54
N ASP A 245 -5.45 5.72 -2.44
CA ASP A 245 -4.37 6.71 -2.58
C ASP A 245 -3.21 6.42 -1.61
N TYR A 246 -3.53 6.02 -0.38
CA TYR A 246 -2.54 5.69 0.63
C TYR A 246 -1.83 4.36 0.35
N LEU A 247 -2.53 3.33 -0.11
CA LEU A 247 -1.90 2.07 -0.53
C LEU A 247 -0.93 2.28 -1.70
N LEU A 248 -1.28 3.15 -2.67
CA LEU A 248 -0.36 3.54 -3.73
C LEU A 248 0.89 4.23 -3.18
N LEU A 249 0.72 5.16 -2.24
CA LEU A 249 1.82 5.87 -1.59
C LEU A 249 2.76 4.90 -0.85
N VAL A 250 2.21 3.97 -0.06
CA VAL A 250 2.98 2.93 0.65
C VAL A 250 3.71 2.03 -0.35
N SER A 251 3.04 1.57 -1.40
CA SER A 251 3.65 0.72 -2.43
C SER A 251 4.84 1.41 -3.12
N GLN A 252 4.70 2.68 -3.50
CA GLN A 252 5.79 3.47 -4.09
C GLN A 252 6.97 3.64 -3.12
N ALA A 253 6.69 3.90 -1.84
CA ALA A 253 7.73 4.07 -0.83
C ALA A 253 8.50 2.76 -0.58
N LEU A 254 7.80 1.62 -0.50
CA LEU A 254 8.43 0.30 -0.37
C LEU A 254 9.31 -0.04 -1.58
N GLN A 255 8.88 0.31 -2.80
CA GLN A 255 9.70 0.14 -4.00
C GLN A 255 10.98 1.00 -3.96
N GLN A 256 10.88 2.25 -3.53
CA GLN A 256 12.05 3.13 -3.37
C GLN A 256 13.00 2.62 -2.29
N SER A 257 12.46 2.11 -1.18
CA SER A 257 13.23 1.50 -0.10
C SER A 257 14.00 0.25 -0.56
N ALA A 258 13.36 -0.62 -1.35
CA ALA A 258 14.01 -1.77 -1.97
C ALA A 258 15.14 -1.37 -2.95
N GLY A 259 14.92 -0.32 -3.74
CA GLY A 259 15.95 0.26 -4.61
C GLY A 259 17.15 0.79 -3.82
N THR A 260 16.90 1.51 -2.73
CA THR A 260 17.95 2.05 -1.83
C THR A 260 18.75 0.94 -1.15
N THR A 261 18.07 -0.13 -0.74
CA THR A 261 18.71 -1.33 -0.17
C THR A 261 19.64 -2.00 -1.18
N THR A 262 19.18 -2.17 -2.42
CA THR A 262 19.99 -2.72 -3.52
C THR A 262 21.23 -1.87 -3.76
N GLN A 263 21.08 -0.54 -3.77
CA GLN A 263 22.20 0.38 -3.93
C GLN A 263 23.21 0.28 -2.77
N SER A 264 22.73 0.09 -1.54
CA SER A 264 23.59 -0.05 -0.36
C SER A 264 24.41 -1.35 -0.39
N ILE A 265 23.78 -2.46 -0.79
CA ILE A 265 24.48 -3.74 -1.03
C ILE A 265 25.54 -3.57 -2.13
N SER A 266 25.22 -2.85 -3.21
CA SER A 266 26.19 -2.56 -4.28
C SER A 266 27.38 -1.73 -3.78
N SER A 267 27.16 -0.81 -2.83
CA SER A 267 28.25 -0.04 -2.21
C SER A 267 29.18 -0.93 -1.39
N VAL A 268 28.64 -1.85 -0.59
CA VAL A 268 29.46 -2.86 0.13
C VAL A 268 30.24 -3.70 -0.87
N LYS A 269 29.57 -4.19 -1.93
CA LYS A 269 30.21 -4.99 -2.98
C LYS A 269 31.38 -4.26 -3.63
N THR A 270 31.23 -2.96 -3.88
CA THR A 270 32.30 -2.13 -4.45
C THR A 270 33.54 -2.13 -3.57
N VAL A 271 33.37 -2.00 -2.24
CA VAL A 271 34.49 -2.04 -1.29
C VAL A 271 35.10 -3.44 -1.21
N THR A 272 34.29 -4.50 -1.17
CA THR A 272 34.80 -5.87 -1.13
C THR A 272 35.56 -6.26 -2.40
N ASP A 273 35.08 -5.83 -3.57
CA ASP A 273 35.75 -6.03 -4.85
C ASP A 273 37.11 -5.30 -4.87
N ALA A 274 37.16 -4.07 -4.35
CA ALA A 274 38.39 -3.30 -4.24
C ALA A 274 39.41 -3.96 -3.30
N ILE A 275 38.98 -4.47 -2.15
CA ILE A 275 39.84 -5.26 -1.24
C ILE A 275 40.44 -6.46 -1.99
N SER A 276 39.60 -7.25 -2.66
CA SER A 276 40.06 -8.44 -3.40
C SER A 276 41.07 -8.07 -4.48
N GLN A 277 40.79 -7.01 -5.24
CA GLN A 277 41.64 -6.53 -6.31
C GLN A 277 43.00 -6.02 -5.78
N ASP A 278 43.01 -5.23 -4.71
CA ASP A 278 44.24 -4.66 -4.14
C ASP A 278 45.15 -5.74 -3.56
N VAL A 279 44.58 -6.71 -2.85
CA VAL A 279 45.32 -7.85 -2.30
C VAL A 279 45.94 -8.66 -3.42
N LYS A 280 45.14 -9.05 -4.44
CA LYS A 280 45.62 -9.82 -5.60
C LYS A 280 46.71 -9.09 -6.37
N THR A 281 46.49 -7.82 -6.68
CA THR A 281 47.43 -7.02 -7.47
C THR A 281 48.75 -6.84 -6.72
N GLY A 282 48.69 -6.46 -5.45
CA GLY A 282 49.90 -6.25 -4.65
C GLY A 282 50.71 -7.52 -4.43
N LEU A 283 50.06 -8.63 -4.05
CA LEU A 283 50.77 -9.89 -3.77
C LEU A 283 51.29 -10.56 -5.05
N ASN A 284 50.59 -10.43 -6.18
CA ASN A 284 51.12 -10.89 -7.48
C ASN A 284 52.33 -10.07 -7.92
N GLY A 285 52.34 -8.75 -7.63
CA GLY A 285 53.52 -7.90 -7.83
C GLY A 285 54.72 -8.45 -7.06
N TYR A 286 54.56 -8.68 -5.76
CA TYR A 286 55.62 -9.22 -4.91
C TYR A 286 56.06 -10.63 -5.31
N ALA A 287 55.14 -11.50 -5.74
CA ALA A 287 55.49 -12.81 -6.27
C ALA A 287 56.38 -12.70 -7.52
N SER A 288 56.10 -11.72 -8.38
CA SER A 288 56.87 -11.46 -9.61
C SER A 288 58.26 -10.90 -9.27
N ASP A 289 58.32 -9.91 -8.36
CA ASP A 289 59.57 -9.33 -7.89
C ASP A 289 60.47 -10.39 -7.24
N PHE A 290 59.89 -11.25 -6.41
CA PHE A 290 60.59 -12.38 -5.79
C PHE A 290 61.13 -13.36 -6.84
N SER A 291 60.33 -13.70 -7.87
CA SER A 291 60.78 -14.60 -8.94
C SER A 291 61.93 -14.02 -9.77
N ASN A 292 61.91 -12.71 -10.03
CA ASN A 292 63.01 -12.02 -10.69
C ASN A 292 64.29 -12.05 -9.84
N MET A 293 64.15 -11.78 -8.54
CA MET A 293 65.24 -11.86 -7.58
C MET A 293 65.83 -13.27 -7.49
N GLN A 294 65.01 -14.32 -7.50
CA GLN A 294 65.51 -15.71 -7.54
C GLN A 294 66.34 -15.99 -8.80
N THR A 295 65.91 -15.45 -9.94
CA THR A 295 66.65 -15.58 -11.21
C THR A 295 68.00 -14.87 -11.14
N GLU A 296 68.04 -13.68 -10.55
CA GLU A 296 69.28 -12.93 -10.30
C GLU A 296 70.25 -13.72 -9.41
N ILE A 297 69.77 -14.24 -8.28
CA ILE A 297 70.59 -15.06 -7.36
C ILE A 297 71.14 -16.30 -8.07
N GLY A 298 70.33 -16.95 -8.92
CA GLY A 298 70.76 -18.11 -9.71
C GLY A 298 71.87 -17.79 -10.73
N SER A 299 72.09 -16.51 -11.05
CA SER A 299 73.15 -16.08 -11.97
C SER A 299 74.51 -15.85 -11.28
N PHE A 300 74.56 -15.87 -9.94
CA PHE A 300 75.77 -15.64 -9.16
C PHE A 300 76.73 -16.85 -9.27
N PRO A 301 77.87 -16.71 -9.97
CA PRO A 301 78.67 -17.85 -10.42
C PRO A 301 79.37 -18.61 -9.28
N ARG A 302 79.75 -17.92 -8.20
CA ARG A 302 80.51 -18.48 -7.09
C ARG A 302 79.60 -18.99 -5.97
N LEU A 303 78.41 -18.42 -5.84
CA LEU A 303 77.45 -18.81 -4.80
C LEU A 303 77.11 -20.32 -4.84
N SER A 304 77.06 -20.91 -6.04
CA SER A 304 76.80 -22.34 -6.23
C SER A 304 77.85 -23.29 -5.63
N THR A 305 79.07 -22.80 -5.35
CA THR A 305 80.16 -23.60 -4.78
C THR A 305 80.25 -23.50 -3.25
N ALA A 306 79.39 -22.70 -2.61
CA ALA A 306 79.39 -22.51 -1.17
C ALA A 306 78.81 -23.73 -0.43
N ALA A 307 79.39 -24.11 0.71
CA ALA A 307 78.98 -25.30 1.46
C ALA A 307 77.50 -25.28 1.92
N ASP A 308 76.99 -24.11 2.32
CA ASP A 308 75.64 -23.94 2.89
C ASP A 308 74.59 -23.43 1.88
N ILE A 309 74.89 -23.43 0.57
CA ILE A 309 73.97 -22.92 -0.47
C ILE A 309 72.62 -23.65 -0.50
N ALA A 310 72.60 -24.93 -0.13
CA ALA A 310 71.37 -25.71 -0.04
C ALA A 310 70.36 -25.13 0.96
N ARG A 311 70.83 -24.49 2.05
CA ARG A 311 69.96 -23.85 3.04
C ARG A 311 69.33 -22.56 2.49
N ILE A 312 70.10 -21.76 1.77
CA ILE A 312 69.57 -20.59 1.04
C ILE A 312 68.52 -21.03 0.02
N ASN A 313 68.81 -22.05 -0.79
CA ASN A 313 67.85 -22.59 -1.75
C ASN A 313 66.56 -23.11 -1.08
N SER A 314 66.68 -23.73 0.09
CA SER A 314 65.52 -24.17 0.89
C SER A 314 64.70 -22.99 1.41
N ALA A 315 65.36 -21.91 1.87
CA ALA A 315 64.68 -20.69 2.30
C ALA A 315 63.94 -20.04 1.11
N LEU A 316 64.63 -19.86 -0.02
CA LEU A 316 64.04 -19.36 -1.26
C LEU A 316 62.85 -20.21 -1.74
N GLY A 317 62.97 -21.53 -1.67
CA GLY A 317 61.87 -22.46 -1.97
C GLY A 317 60.66 -22.30 -1.04
N SER A 318 60.88 -21.90 0.22
CA SER A 318 59.80 -21.66 1.19
C SER A 318 58.99 -20.41 0.85
N TYR A 319 59.63 -19.33 0.41
CA TYR A 319 58.94 -18.16 -0.16
C TYR A 319 58.17 -18.53 -1.44
N SER A 320 58.78 -19.27 -2.37
CA SER A 320 58.08 -19.75 -3.59
C SER A 320 56.85 -20.58 -3.25
N ALA A 321 56.94 -21.46 -2.25
CA ALA A 321 55.82 -22.25 -1.79
C ALA A 321 54.71 -21.37 -1.20
N ALA A 322 55.06 -20.37 -0.39
CA ALA A 322 54.09 -19.42 0.17
C ALA A 322 53.34 -18.65 -0.94
N PHE A 323 54.06 -18.07 -1.91
CA PHE A 323 53.46 -17.42 -3.08
C PHE A 323 52.63 -18.39 -3.94
N GLY A 324 53.07 -19.64 -4.08
CA GLY A 324 52.35 -20.68 -4.83
C GLY A 324 50.96 -21.01 -4.26
N THR A 325 50.70 -20.71 -2.98
CA THR A 325 49.37 -20.91 -2.37
C THR A 325 48.35 -19.83 -2.73
N LEU A 326 48.80 -18.68 -3.28
CA LEU A 326 47.94 -17.53 -3.52
C LEU A 326 46.77 -17.84 -4.45
N THR A 327 47.07 -18.30 -5.66
CA THR A 327 46.05 -18.52 -6.70
C THR A 327 45.15 -19.72 -6.44
N THR A 328 45.68 -20.76 -5.81
CA THR A 328 44.99 -22.05 -5.64
C THR A 328 44.23 -22.16 -4.33
N THR A 329 44.64 -21.43 -3.30
CA THR A 329 44.10 -21.57 -1.94
C THR A 329 43.63 -20.23 -1.38
N ARG A 330 44.50 -19.21 -1.39
CA ARG A 330 44.22 -17.98 -0.64
C ARG A 330 43.22 -17.06 -1.31
N TYR A 331 43.36 -16.80 -2.61
CA TYR A 331 42.43 -15.96 -3.35
C TYR A 331 41.02 -16.54 -3.40
N PRO A 332 40.81 -17.85 -3.70
CA PRO A 332 39.47 -18.42 -3.67
C PRO A 332 38.81 -18.36 -2.27
N ALA A 333 39.58 -18.62 -1.20
CA ALA A 333 39.06 -18.51 0.16
C ALA A 333 38.66 -17.07 0.50
N MET A 334 39.54 -16.10 0.23
CA MET A 334 39.27 -14.67 0.41
C MET A 334 38.00 -14.22 -0.32
N ASP A 335 37.88 -14.54 -1.62
CA ASP A 335 36.70 -14.19 -2.43
C ASP A 335 35.43 -14.82 -1.84
N THR A 336 35.53 -16.05 -1.32
CA THR A 336 34.41 -16.72 -0.65
C THR A 336 33.98 -15.97 0.62
N HIS A 337 34.91 -15.55 1.47
CA HIS A 337 34.57 -14.79 2.69
C HIS A 337 33.92 -13.44 2.37
N LEU A 338 34.43 -12.73 1.37
CA LEU A 338 33.86 -11.46 0.89
C LEU A 338 32.46 -11.66 0.30
N GLN A 339 32.24 -12.73 -0.48
CA GLN A 339 30.92 -13.04 -1.03
C GLN A 339 29.92 -13.44 0.08
N ASN A 340 30.36 -14.23 1.06
CA ASN A 340 29.49 -14.62 2.19
C ASN A 340 28.97 -13.41 2.97
N LEU A 341 29.76 -12.35 3.11
CA LEU A 341 29.32 -11.09 3.70
C LEU A 341 28.18 -10.44 2.89
N ILE A 342 28.35 -10.36 1.57
CA ILE A 342 27.32 -9.81 0.66
C ILE A 342 26.05 -10.64 0.72
N ASP A 343 26.16 -11.96 0.71
CA ASP A 343 25.03 -12.88 0.77
C ASP A 343 24.30 -12.76 2.11
N ALA A 344 25.04 -12.65 3.22
CA ALA A 344 24.44 -12.46 4.54
C ALA A 344 23.67 -11.14 4.65
N MET A 345 24.24 -10.03 4.14
CA MET A 345 23.56 -8.73 4.10
C MET A 345 22.31 -8.77 3.21
N THR A 346 22.41 -9.43 2.05
CA THR A 346 21.29 -9.61 1.11
C THR A 346 20.17 -10.43 1.77
N ASN A 347 20.51 -11.55 2.40
CA ASN A 347 19.53 -12.45 3.02
C ASN A 347 18.86 -11.83 4.26
N ALA A 348 19.59 -11.02 5.03
CA ALA A 348 19.04 -10.33 6.21
C ALA A 348 17.99 -9.28 5.85
N LEU A 349 18.07 -8.74 4.64
CA LEU A 349 17.17 -7.73 4.08
C LEU A 349 16.24 -8.30 3.00
N ALA A 350 16.41 -9.56 2.63
CA ALA A 350 15.47 -10.27 1.79
C ALA A 350 14.16 -10.29 2.57
N ALA A 351 13.24 -9.44 2.13
CA ALA A 351 11.95 -9.34 2.76
C ALA A 351 11.32 -10.73 2.80
N SER A 352 10.78 -11.11 3.96
CA SER A 352 9.75 -12.14 4.02
C SER A 352 8.49 -11.60 3.33
N SER A 353 8.55 -11.36 2.02
CA SER A 353 7.41 -10.81 1.29
C SER A 353 7.47 -11.25 -0.16
N THR A 354 6.49 -12.06 -0.53
CA THR A 354 6.03 -12.19 -1.90
C THR A 354 5.78 -10.79 -2.48
N PRO A 355 6.37 -10.42 -3.63
CA PRO A 355 6.05 -9.16 -4.31
C PRO A 355 4.54 -9.06 -4.54
N GLY A 356 3.91 -7.99 -4.06
CA GLY A 356 2.45 -7.76 -4.18
C GLY A 356 1.61 -8.10 -2.94
N GLN A 357 2.22 -8.54 -1.84
CA GLN A 357 1.56 -8.71 -0.54
C GLN A 357 2.17 -7.76 0.47
N ILE A 358 1.69 -6.50 0.49
CA ILE A 358 1.90 -5.63 1.65
C ILE A 358 0.91 -6.10 2.72
N THR A 359 1.22 -7.20 3.40
CA THR A 359 0.41 -7.69 4.52
C THR A 359 1.08 -7.25 5.81
N SER A 360 0.53 -6.22 6.43
CA SER A 360 0.89 -5.77 7.77
C SER A 360 -0.41 -5.54 8.51
N ASP A 361 -0.55 -6.16 9.68
CA ASP A 361 -1.76 -6.02 10.51
C ASP A 361 -2.00 -4.55 10.88
N LEU A 362 -0.93 -3.76 11.01
CA LEU A 362 -0.99 -2.32 11.22
C LEU A 362 -1.56 -1.57 10.00
N LEU A 363 -1.09 -1.90 8.79
CA LEU A 363 -1.63 -1.32 7.57
C LEU A 363 -3.11 -1.68 7.43
N ASP A 364 -3.44 -2.96 7.61
CA ASP A 364 -4.82 -3.45 7.51
C ASP A 364 -5.71 -2.77 8.56
N SER A 365 -5.24 -2.57 9.79
CA SER A 365 -5.98 -1.85 10.84
C SER A 365 -6.27 -0.40 10.46
N LEU A 366 -5.32 0.31 9.84
CA LEU A 366 -5.52 1.68 9.38
C LEU A 366 -6.50 1.76 8.20
N ILE A 367 -6.34 0.87 7.21
CA ILE A 367 -7.21 0.80 6.04
C ILE A 367 -8.64 0.45 6.47
N LEU A 368 -8.80 -0.56 7.33
CA LEU A 368 -10.08 -0.95 7.88
C LEU A 368 -10.79 0.24 8.56
N THR A 369 -10.06 0.99 9.39
CA THR A 369 -10.60 2.14 10.13
C THR A 369 -11.23 3.19 9.21
N VAL A 370 -10.64 3.45 8.04
CA VAL A 370 -11.20 4.44 7.11
C VAL A 370 -12.37 3.85 6.31
N ILE A 371 -12.23 2.64 5.77
CA ILE A 371 -13.24 2.06 4.85
C ILE A 371 -14.50 1.58 5.55
N GLU A 372 -14.46 1.32 6.86
CA GLU A 372 -15.66 1.00 7.63
C GLU A 372 -16.63 2.18 7.75
N ASN A 373 -16.18 3.39 7.43
CA ASN A 373 -17.01 4.61 7.48
C ASN A 373 -17.68 4.82 8.86
N GLY A 374 -16.92 4.49 9.91
CA GLY A 374 -17.29 4.71 11.30
C GLY A 374 -17.29 6.18 11.71
N LYS A 375 -17.73 6.44 12.93
CA LYS A 375 -17.95 7.79 13.49
C LYS A 375 -16.74 8.73 13.33
N TYR A 376 -15.52 8.20 13.47
CA TYR A 376 -14.27 8.95 13.42
C TYR A 376 -13.30 8.48 12.31
N ALA A 377 -13.79 7.72 11.33
CA ALA A 377 -12.99 7.04 10.29
C ALA A 377 -11.90 7.92 9.66
N GLN A 378 -12.30 9.02 9.00
CA GLN A 378 -11.35 9.92 8.35
C GLN A 378 -10.43 10.65 9.35
N PHE A 379 -10.93 11.01 10.53
CA PHE A 379 -10.11 11.68 11.55
C PHE A 379 -8.97 10.77 12.02
N CYS A 380 -9.30 9.53 12.41
CA CYS A 380 -8.31 8.57 12.88
C CYS A 380 -7.34 8.16 11.79
N PHE A 381 -7.83 7.98 10.57
CA PHE A 381 -6.97 7.78 9.41
C PHE A 381 -5.95 8.92 9.27
N ASN A 382 -6.39 10.18 9.25
CA ASN A 382 -5.50 11.33 9.13
C ASN A 382 -4.59 11.53 10.36
N LYS A 383 -4.99 11.08 11.55
CA LYS A 383 -4.17 11.12 12.77
C LYS A 383 -2.98 10.15 12.67
N TYR A 384 -3.20 8.94 12.15
CA TYR A 384 -2.21 7.87 12.19
C TYR A 384 -1.53 7.56 10.84
N TYR A 385 -2.06 8.00 9.69
CA TYR A 385 -1.49 7.61 8.38
C TYR A 385 0.00 7.97 8.26
N GLY A 386 0.44 9.13 8.76
CA GLY A 386 1.84 9.51 8.73
C GLY A 386 2.72 8.66 9.64
N LEU A 387 2.20 8.22 10.79
CA LEU A 387 2.89 7.36 11.73
C LEU A 387 3.03 5.94 11.17
N VAL A 388 1.94 5.39 10.62
CA VAL A 388 1.96 4.07 9.95
C VAL A 388 2.87 4.11 8.72
N PHE A 389 2.82 5.19 7.94
CA PHE A 389 3.71 5.34 6.78
C PHE A 389 5.17 5.35 7.22
N GLY A 390 5.53 6.19 8.20
CA GLY A 390 6.87 6.25 8.76
C GLY A 390 7.31 4.90 9.33
N PHE A 391 6.42 4.17 10.00
CA PHE A 391 6.68 2.83 10.51
C PHE A 391 7.03 1.86 9.37
N LEU A 392 6.18 1.76 8.34
CA LEU A 392 6.36 0.84 7.22
C LEU A 392 7.63 1.14 6.40
N THR A 393 8.05 2.40 6.32
CA THR A 393 9.28 2.80 5.61
C THR A 393 10.54 2.74 6.48
N SER A 394 10.38 2.79 7.81
CA SER A 394 11.51 2.90 8.75
C SER A 394 12.48 1.73 8.72
N LEU A 395 12.04 0.52 8.34
CA LEU A 395 12.91 -0.65 8.30
C LEU A 395 14.04 -0.46 7.28
N GLY A 396 13.73 0.04 6.08
CA GLY A 396 14.73 0.30 5.05
C GLY A 396 15.65 1.49 5.39
N ASP A 397 15.07 2.58 5.90
CA ASP A 397 15.84 3.74 6.33
C ASP A 397 16.81 3.37 7.47
N SER A 398 16.34 2.57 8.42
CA SER A 398 17.13 2.11 9.56
C SER A 398 18.16 1.04 9.16
N ALA A 399 17.87 0.20 8.15
CA ALA A 399 18.86 -0.70 7.57
C ALA A 399 20.02 0.06 6.90
N GLY A 400 19.73 1.22 6.29
CA GLY A 400 20.75 2.14 5.75
C GLY A 400 21.82 2.50 6.78
N LEU A 401 21.43 2.77 8.03
CA LEU A 401 22.36 3.07 9.12
C LEU A 401 23.32 1.93 9.45
N CYS A 402 22.91 0.68 9.20
CA CYS A 402 23.78 -0.48 9.38
C CYS A 402 24.85 -0.55 8.28
N PHE A 403 24.48 -0.23 7.03
CA PHE A 403 25.45 -0.11 5.93
C PHE A 403 26.43 1.04 6.15
N ASP A 404 25.94 2.22 6.56
CA ASP A 404 26.77 3.40 6.83
C ASP A 404 27.84 3.14 7.92
N LYS A 405 27.63 2.16 8.78
CA LYS A 405 28.61 1.74 9.80
C LYS A 405 29.60 0.70 9.27
N GLU A 406 29.16 -0.24 8.43
CA GLU A 406 30.04 -1.32 7.95
C GLU A 406 30.91 -0.90 6.76
N ILE A 407 30.44 -0.02 5.87
CA ILE A 407 31.23 0.44 4.72
C ILE A 407 32.57 1.09 5.17
N PRO A 408 32.60 2.06 6.11
CA PRO A 408 33.86 2.65 6.57
C PRO A 408 34.78 1.65 7.29
N ARG A 409 34.22 0.63 7.96
CA ARG A 409 35.00 -0.44 8.60
C ARG A 409 35.72 -1.30 7.57
N LEU A 410 35.04 -1.64 6.48
CA LEU A 410 35.64 -2.38 5.36
C LEU A 410 36.70 -1.53 4.63
N GLN A 411 36.49 -0.23 4.48
CA GLN A 411 37.52 0.68 3.95
C GLN A 411 38.75 0.74 4.86
N THR A 412 38.54 0.78 6.18
CA THR A 412 39.66 0.74 7.15
C THR A 412 40.43 -0.60 7.06
N LEU A 413 39.72 -1.71 6.83
CA LEU A 413 40.36 -2.99 6.54
C LEU A 413 41.21 -2.91 5.27
N GLN A 414 40.69 -2.35 4.18
CA GLN A 414 41.42 -2.16 2.92
C GLN A 414 42.75 -1.41 3.15
N ASP A 415 42.69 -0.27 3.84
CA ASP A 415 43.88 0.54 4.15
C ASP A 415 44.89 -0.25 5.02
N THR A 416 44.39 -0.98 6.02
CA THR A 416 45.22 -1.79 6.92
C THR A 416 45.94 -2.92 6.16
N LEU A 417 45.27 -3.55 5.18
CA LEU A 417 45.85 -4.61 4.37
C LEU A 417 47.00 -4.10 3.49
N VAL A 418 46.94 -2.86 3.01
CA VAL A 418 48.05 -2.23 2.28
C VAL A 418 49.28 -2.13 3.16
N THR A 419 49.14 -1.60 4.38
CA THR A 419 50.26 -1.50 5.34
C THR A 419 50.79 -2.87 5.78
N ALA A 420 49.89 -3.83 6.02
CA ALA A 420 50.29 -5.19 6.38
C ALA A 420 51.06 -5.89 5.25
N ARG A 421 50.66 -5.63 4.00
CA ARG A 421 51.36 -6.14 2.82
C ARG A 421 52.75 -5.53 2.68
N GLU A 422 52.93 -4.23 2.86
CA GLU A 422 54.25 -3.57 2.74
C GLU A 422 55.34 -4.21 3.63
N GLN A 423 54.95 -4.74 4.80
CA GLN A 423 55.86 -5.48 5.70
C GLN A 423 56.43 -6.77 5.09
N LEU A 424 55.78 -7.34 4.07
CA LEU A 424 56.24 -8.54 3.37
C LEU A 424 57.41 -8.26 2.43
N LEU A 425 57.45 -7.06 1.83
CA LEU A 425 58.50 -6.72 0.86
C LEU A 425 59.88 -6.70 1.53
N ALA A 426 59.95 -6.12 2.73
CA ALA A 426 61.16 -6.05 3.54
C ALA A 426 61.75 -7.43 3.89
N ASP A 427 60.93 -8.49 3.87
CA ASP A 427 61.39 -9.84 4.18
C ASP A 427 62.19 -10.49 3.04
N PHE A 428 62.21 -9.92 1.84
CA PHE A 428 62.98 -10.49 0.73
C PHE A 428 63.71 -9.48 -0.16
N GLU A 429 63.36 -8.20 -0.16
CA GLU A 429 63.89 -7.23 -1.13
C GLU A 429 65.44 -7.10 -1.15
N TYR A 430 66.10 -7.38 -0.03
CA TYR A 430 67.57 -7.25 0.10
C TYR A 430 68.34 -8.56 -0.15
N ILE A 431 67.66 -9.71 -0.31
CA ILE A 431 68.32 -11.02 -0.39
C ILE A 431 69.38 -11.07 -1.51
N ALA A 432 69.02 -10.63 -2.72
CA ALA A 432 69.96 -10.62 -3.84
C ALA A 432 71.18 -9.74 -3.57
N SER A 433 70.97 -8.55 -3.01
CA SER A 433 72.05 -7.61 -2.71
C SER A 433 73.03 -8.14 -1.65
N GLU A 434 72.52 -8.81 -0.62
CA GLU A 434 73.37 -9.41 0.42
C GLU A 434 74.12 -10.64 -0.09
N LEU A 435 73.46 -11.48 -0.91
CA LEU A 435 74.11 -12.64 -1.53
C LEU A 435 75.14 -12.25 -2.61
N ALA A 436 74.95 -11.12 -3.31
CA ALA A 436 75.93 -10.57 -4.23
C ALA A 436 77.23 -10.20 -3.53
N VAL A 437 77.16 -9.70 -2.28
CA VAL A 437 78.35 -9.46 -1.46
C VAL A 437 79.11 -10.76 -1.21
N CYS A 438 78.42 -11.84 -0.84
CA CYS A 438 79.06 -13.14 -0.67
C CYS A 438 79.69 -13.66 -1.97
N ASP A 439 78.98 -13.55 -3.10
CA ASP A 439 79.47 -14.00 -4.41
C ASP A 439 80.76 -13.28 -4.82
N SER A 440 80.93 -12.01 -4.45
CA SER A 440 82.15 -11.24 -4.75
C SER A 440 83.42 -11.73 -4.04
N LEU A 441 83.29 -12.58 -3.00
CA LEU A 441 84.41 -13.03 -2.18
C LEU A 441 85.28 -14.06 -2.90
N THR A 442 86.57 -13.73 -3.08
CA THR A 442 87.49 -14.56 -3.88
C THR A 442 88.06 -15.78 -3.15
N MET A 443 88.07 -15.77 -1.82
CA MET A 443 88.54 -16.89 -0.99
C MET A 443 87.39 -17.81 -0.58
N GLN A 444 87.49 -19.11 -0.89
CA GLN A 444 86.44 -20.10 -0.62
C GLN A 444 86.02 -20.13 0.86
N ALA A 445 86.98 -20.13 1.79
CA ALA A 445 86.67 -20.12 3.23
C ALA A 445 85.87 -18.87 3.67
N LYS A 446 86.03 -17.73 3.00
CA LYS A 446 85.26 -16.51 3.28
C LYS A 446 83.89 -16.50 2.62
N LEU A 447 83.77 -17.08 1.43
CA LEU A 447 82.49 -17.35 0.79
C LEU A 447 81.63 -18.26 1.67
N ASP A 448 82.19 -19.38 2.14
CA ASP A 448 81.49 -20.34 3.01
C ASP A 448 81.05 -19.70 4.33
N GLU A 449 81.91 -18.89 4.97
CA GLU A 449 81.59 -18.13 6.19
C GLU A 449 80.44 -17.13 5.96
N CYS A 450 80.46 -16.41 4.82
CA CYS A 450 79.43 -15.44 4.45
C CYS A 450 78.06 -16.09 4.22
N VAL A 451 78.03 -17.17 3.42
CA VAL A 451 76.79 -17.90 3.11
C VAL A 451 76.22 -18.58 4.36
N LEU A 452 77.07 -19.15 5.21
CA LEU A 452 76.62 -19.73 6.49
C LEU A 452 75.93 -18.69 7.36
N ALA A 453 76.52 -17.49 7.50
CA ALA A 453 75.94 -16.40 8.30
C ALA A 453 74.56 -15.96 7.81
N LEU A 454 74.37 -15.82 6.50
CA LEU A 454 73.09 -15.43 5.91
C LEU A 454 72.05 -16.58 5.92
N SER A 455 72.50 -17.83 5.80
CA SER A 455 71.60 -18.98 5.68
C SER A 455 70.65 -19.18 6.86
N GLY A 456 71.14 -18.96 8.09
CA GLY A 456 70.32 -19.07 9.30
C GLY A 456 69.28 -17.95 9.43
N PHE A 457 69.67 -16.73 9.04
CA PHE A 457 68.79 -15.57 9.01
C PHE A 457 67.64 -15.77 8.01
N TYR A 458 67.96 -16.12 6.77
CA TYR A 458 66.93 -16.28 5.72
C TYR A 458 66.03 -17.49 5.92
N THR A 459 66.51 -18.56 6.56
CA THR A 459 65.64 -19.67 6.97
C THR A 459 64.55 -19.17 7.93
N SER A 460 64.94 -18.37 8.92
CA SER A 460 63.99 -17.80 9.90
C SER A 460 63.05 -16.79 9.25
N LEU A 461 63.58 -15.91 8.39
CA LEU A 461 62.81 -14.88 7.70
C LEU A 461 61.77 -15.46 6.75
N SER A 462 62.12 -16.52 6.00
CA SER A 462 61.17 -17.22 5.11
C SER A 462 59.99 -17.86 5.87
N THR A 463 60.22 -18.31 7.10
CA THR A 463 59.16 -18.82 7.98
C THR A 463 58.25 -17.69 8.43
N GLN A 464 58.82 -16.54 8.85
CA GLN A 464 58.05 -15.37 9.25
C GLN A 464 57.24 -14.77 8.10
N PHE A 465 57.81 -14.74 6.89
CA PHE A 465 57.11 -14.32 5.68
C PHE A 465 55.83 -15.14 5.45
N GLY A 466 55.91 -16.47 5.57
CA GLY A 466 54.73 -17.34 5.43
C GLY A 466 53.64 -17.04 6.46
N LEU A 467 54.02 -16.74 7.71
CA LEU A 467 53.10 -16.36 8.77
C LEU A 467 52.47 -14.99 8.55
N LYS A 468 53.25 -13.99 8.13
CA LYS A 468 52.73 -12.65 7.78
C LYS A 468 51.79 -12.71 6.58
N LEU A 469 52.11 -13.54 5.58
CA LEU A 469 51.25 -13.74 4.42
C LEU A 469 49.92 -14.38 4.82
N GLN A 470 49.95 -15.41 5.68
CA GLN A 470 48.74 -16.00 6.27
C GLN A 470 47.91 -14.94 7.01
N PHE A 471 48.56 -14.11 7.83
CA PHE A 471 47.90 -13.10 8.65
C PHE A 471 47.06 -12.11 7.81
N ILE A 472 47.50 -11.74 6.61
CA ILE A 472 46.71 -10.89 5.70
C ILE A 472 45.35 -11.53 5.38
N PHE A 473 45.33 -12.84 5.10
CA PHE A 473 44.09 -13.56 4.79
C PHE A 473 43.24 -13.82 6.03
N ASP A 474 43.85 -14.15 7.16
CA ASP A 474 43.15 -14.32 8.44
C ASP A 474 42.48 -13.01 8.87
N LEU A 475 43.10 -11.85 8.61
CA LEU A 475 42.52 -10.55 8.91
C LEU A 475 41.25 -10.31 8.09
N ILE A 476 41.25 -10.67 6.80
CA ILE A 476 40.07 -10.55 5.92
C ILE A 476 38.94 -11.48 6.40
N GLU A 477 39.26 -12.75 6.69
CA GLU A 477 38.28 -13.71 7.19
C GLU A 477 37.64 -13.22 8.50
N ASN A 478 38.46 -12.80 9.47
CA ASN A 478 37.97 -12.37 10.77
C ASN A 478 37.13 -11.08 10.67
N GLU A 479 37.56 -10.10 9.88
CA GLU A 479 36.80 -8.85 9.74
C GLU A 479 35.52 -9.00 8.92
N THR A 480 35.49 -9.84 7.90
CA THR A 480 34.26 -10.13 7.15
C THR A 480 33.24 -10.88 8.01
N ALA A 481 33.69 -11.85 8.83
CA ALA A 481 32.85 -12.53 9.81
C ALA A 481 32.34 -11.57 10.89
N ALA A 482 33.21 -10.71 11.42
CA ALA A 482 32.83 -9.70 12.41
C ALA A 482 31.85 -8.68 11.82
N SER A 483 32.06 -8.22 10.58
CA SER A 483 31.16 -7.32 9.87
C SER A 483 29.78 -7.94 9.67
N THR A 484 29.74 -9.22 9.26
CA THR A 484 28.49 -9.99 9.14
C THR A 484 27.73 -9.98 10.46
N ASN A 485 28.36 -10.37 11.57
CA ASN A 485 27.70 -10.42 12.87
C ASN A 485 27.22 -9.03 13.34
N ARG A 486 28.05 -7.99 13.16
CA ARG A 486 27.67 -6.61 13.53
C ARG A 486 26.49 -6.10 12.72
N PHE A 487 26.46 -6.42 11.43
CA PHE A 487 25.35 -6.08 10.55
C PHE A 487 24.06 -6.79 10.97
N LEU A 488 24.11 -8.11 11.17
CA LEU A 488 22.93 -8.89 11.59
C LEU A 488 22.36 -8.40 12.92
N ILE A 489 23.21 -8.14 13.92
CA ILE A 489 22.78 -7.58 15.21
C ILE A 489 22.15 -6.20 15.01
N CYS A 490 22.72 -5.36 14.16
CA CYS A 490 22.16 -4.03 13.86
C CYS A 490 20.74 -4.15 13.27
N ILE A 491 20.53 -5.05 12.31
CA ILE A 491 19.21 -5.29 11.70
C ILE A 491 18.20 -5.84 12.72
N GLU A 492 18.60 -6.79 13.55
CA GLU A 492 17.68 -7.34 14.57
C GLU A 492 17.30 -6.29 15.62
N LEU A 493 18.22 -5.41 16.03
CA LEU A 493 17.89 -4.29 16.92
C LEU A 493 16.92 -3.29 16.29
N VAL A 494 17.03 -3.06 14.98
CA VAL A 494 16.05 -2.25 14.23
C VAL A 494 14.68 -2.92 14.25
N LYS A 495 14.61 -4.21 13.91
CA LYS A 495 13.35 -4.97 13.91
C LYS A 495 12.68 -5.00 15.28
N MET A 496 13.42 -5.25 16.35
CA MET A 496 12.87 -5.29 17.71
C MET A 496 12.23 -3.96 18.12
N ASN A 497 12.90 -2.82 17.86
CA ASN A 497 12.34 -1.50 18.17
C ASN A 497 11.05 -1.20 17.40
N LEU A 498 10.95 -1.69 16.16
CA LEU A 498 9.77 -1.51 15.33
C LEU A 498 8.63 -2.44 15.76
N VAL A 499 8.86 -3.75 15.71
CA VAL A 499 7.79 -4.77 15.83
C VAL A 499 7.27 -4.90 17.26
N GLU A 500 8.13 -4.97 18.27
CA GLU A 500 7.69 -5.34 19.62
C GLU A 500 6.97 -4.22 20.38
N ILE A 501 7.26 -2.95 20.05
CA ILE A 501 6.78 -1.80 20.83
C ILE A 501 5.88 -0.92 19.99
N THR A 502 6.27 -0.63 18.75
CA THR A 502 5.60 0.42 17.97
C THR A 502 4.38 -0.12 17.23
N GLU A 503 4.46 -1.31 16.65
CA GLU A 503 3.36 -1.89 15.86
C GLU A 503 2.11 -2.16 16.71
N ALA A 504 2.28 -2.87 17.83
CA ALA A 504 1.16 -3.25 18.69
C ALA A 504 0.49 -2.05 19.36
N ASN A 505 1.27 -1.08 19.83
CA ASN A 505 0.72 0.16 20.41
C ASN A 505 -0.04 0.95 19.35
N LEU A 506 0.58 1.19 18.19
CA LEU A 506 -0.05 1.98 17.12
C LEU A 506 -1.33 1.32 16.59
N MET A 507 -1.37 -0.03 16.52
CA MET A 507 -2.60 -0.76 16.21
C MET A 507 -3.70 -0.52 17.25
N ASN A 508 -3.38 -0.57 18.54
CA ASN A 508 -4.34 -0.30 19.60
C ASN A 508 -4.81 1.16 19.55
N ASP A 509 -3.92 2.12 19.39
CA ASP A 509 -4.24 3.54 19.31
C ASP A 509 -5.18 3.85 18.13
N ILE A 510 -4.95 3.22 16.97
CA ILE A 510 -5.82 3.33 15.79
C ILE A 510 -7.22 2.80 16.14
N ARG A 511 -7.32 1.63 16.78
CA ARG A 511 -8.59 0.99 17.14
C ARG A 511 -9.34 1.78 18.23
N GLU A 512 -8.64 2.29 19.23
CA GLU A 512 -9.23 3.13 20.28
C GLU A 512 -9.70 4.48 19.70
N CYS A 513 -8.93 5.08 18.80
CA CYS A 513 -9.39 6.27 18.07
C CYS A 513 -10.65 5.97 17.25
N ALA A 514 -10.74 4.82 16.58
CA ALA A 514 -11.93 4.48 15.81
C ALA A 514 -13.21 4.47 16.69
N LEU A 515 -13.07 4.16 17.99
CA LEU A 515 -14.15 4.17 18.98
C LEU A 515 -14.41 5.57 19.57
N ASP A 516 -13.37 6.22 20.09
CA ASP A 516 -13.48 7.43 20.94
C ASP A 516 -12.98 8.72 20.28
N GLY A 517 -12.35 8.62 19.11
CA GLY A 517 -11.91 9.75 18.31
C GLY A 517 -10.87 10.61 19.03
N PRO A 518 -11.08 11.94 19.17
CA PRO A 518 -10.10 12.83 19.82
C PRO A 518 -9.88 12.58 21.31
N THR A 519 -10.72 11.77 21.97
CA THR A 519 -10.61 11.48 23.41
C THR A 519 -10.02 10.09 23.69
N ALA A 520 -9.62 9.35 22.66
CA ALA A 520 -8.78 8.17 22.86
C ALA A 520 -7.44 8.64 23.46
N ASP A 521 -7.02 7.99 24.54
CA ASP A 521 -5.71 8.25 25.17
C ASP A 521 -4.61 7.68 24.26
N ASP A 522 -3.52 8.43 24.08
CA ASP A 522 -2.31 7.98 23.35
C ASP A 522 -1.31 7.29 24.29
#